data_AF-A0A2G2K3V6-F1
#
_entry.id   AF-A0A2G2K3V6-F1
#
_cell.length_a   1.000
_cell.length_b   1.000
_cell.length_c   1.000
_cell.angle_alpha   90.00
_cell.angle_beta   90.00
_cell.angle_gamma   90.00
#
_symmetry.space_group_name_H-M   'P 1'
#
loop_
_entity.id
_entity.type
_entity.pdbx_description
1 polymer ?
#
loop_
_entity_poly.entity_id
_entity_poly.type
_entity_poly.pdbx_seq_one_letter_code
_entity_poly.pdbx_strand_id
1 'polypeptide(L)'
;MSEFTNKNYEEAVKYMAFTITKDFTIVTSSKDTISCAGVQFERNFKVAPFKRALLYFGNINPEDQIQLIYTDELFGNGIIKFKFKETPIKL
;
A
#
# COMPACT_ATOMS: atom_id res chain seq x y z
N MET A 1 2.59 -13.60 14.61
CA MET A 1 1.57 -12.95 13.74
C MET A 1 0.48 -12.35 14.59
N SER A 2 -0.16 -13.12 15.48
CA SER A 2 -1.06 -12.58 16.52
C SER A 2 -0.36 -11.57 17.46
N GLU A 3 0.95 -11.71 17.68
CA GLU A 3 1.73 -10.75 18.48
C GLU A 3 1.94 -9.39 17.80
N PHE A 4 1.73 -9.28 16.48
CA PHE A 4 2.03 -8.07 15.70
C PHE A 4 0.80 -7.51 14.98
N THR A 5 -0.23 -8.34 14.76
CA THR A 5 -1.47 -7.96 14.09
C THR A 5 -2.63 -8.49 14.92
N ASN A 6 -3.76 -7.78 14.91
CA ASN A 6 -5.00 -8.27 15.51
C ASN A 6 -5.71 -9.31 14.61
N LYS A 7 -4.99 -9.93 13.66
CA LYS A 7 -5.52 -10.91 12.70
C LYS A 7 -4.75 -12.23 12.84
N ASN A 8 -5.45 -13.35 12.69
CA ASN A 8 -4.78 -14.64 12.52
C ASN A 8 -4.13 -14.71 11.11
N TYR A 9 -3.34 -15.76 10.86
CA TYR A 9 -2.61 -15.88 9.59
C TYR A 9 -3.53 -15.87 8.36
N GLU A 10 -4.63 -16.61 8.40
CA GLU A 10 -5.55 -16.71 7.27
C GLU A 10 -6.27 -15.39 7.03
N GLU A 11 -6.73 -14.74 8.09
CA GLU A 11 -7.34 -13.41 8.05
C GLU A 11 -6.38 -12.38 7.49
N ALA A 12 -5.11 -12.39 7.92
CA ALA A 12 -4.09 -11.49 7.41
C ALA A 12 -3.81 -11.71 5.92
N VAL A 13 -3.72 -12.97 5.48
CA VAL A 13 -3.52 -13.30 4.05
C VAL A 13 -4.73 -12.84 3.23
N LYS A 14 -5.95 -13.12 3.69
CA LYS A 14 -7.18 -12.68 3.01
C LYS A 14 -7.26 -11.16 2.97
N TYR A 15 -6.90 -10.49 4.05
CA TYR A 15 -6.85 -9.04 4.13
C TYR A 15 -5.89 -8.45 3.10
N MET A 16 -4.64 -8.92 3.08
CA MET A 16 -3.62 -8.48 2.11
C MET A 16 -4.01 -8.79 0.66
N ALA A 17 -4.73 -9.89 0.40
CA ALA A 17 -5.12 -10.27 -0.95
C ALA A 17 -6.30 -9.46 -1.51
N PHE A 18 -7.23 -9.00 -0.66
CA PHE A 18 -8.52 -8.47 -1.13
C PHE A 18 -8.92 -7.10 -0.56
N THR A 19 -8.45 -6.74 0.63
CA THR A 19 -8.96 -5.56 1.36
C THR A 19 -7.95 -4.44 1.45
N ILE A 20 -6.65 -4.77 1.55
CA ILE A 20 -5.57 -3.80 1.78
C ILE A 20 -5.50 -2.67 0.76
N THR A 21 -6.07 -2.84 -0.44
CA THR A 21 -6.22 -1.76 -1.44
C THR A 21 -6.85 -0.49 -0.85
N LYS A 22 -7.79 -0.64 0.10
CA LYS A 22 -8.49 0.49 0.74
C LYS A 22 -7.59 1.34 1.63
N ASP A 23 -6.45 0.80 2.04
CA ASP A 23 -5.55 1.43 3.01
C ASP A 23 -4.57 2.40 2.34
N PHE A 24 -4.46 2.34 1.00
CA PHE A 24 -3.51 3.13 0.24
C PHE A 24 -4.18 4.25 -0.54
N THR A 25 -3.64 5.46 -0.41
CA THR A 25 -4.02 6.63 -1.22
C THR A 25 -2.77 7.41 -1.63
N ILE A 26 -2.85 8.13 -2.75
CA ILE A 26 -1.84 9.08 -3.16
C ILE A 26 -2.38 10.50 -2.98
N VAL A 27 -1.54 11.40 -2.48
CA VAL A 27 -1.77 12.85 -2.52
C VAL A 27 -0.79 13.46 -3.51
N THR A 28 -1.29 14.20 -4.49
CA THR A 28 -0.48 14.90 -5.50
C THR A 28 -0.08 16.31 -5.03
N SER A 29 0.88 16.92 -5.72
CA SER A 29 1.24 18.34 -5.55
C SER A 29 0.06 19.29 -5.76
N SER A 30 -0.89 18.94 -6.64
CA SER A 30 -2.14 19.68 -6.85
C SER A 30 -3.15 19.56 -5.69
N LYS A 31 -2.82 18.77 -4.65
CA LYS A 31 -3.67 18.42 -3.50
C LYS A 31 -4.86 17.52 -3.84
N ASP A 32 -4.83 16.83 -4.98
CA ASP A 32 -5.79 15.79 -5.28
C ASP A 32 -5.47 14.53 -4.47
N THR A 33 -6.51 13.84 -4.01
CA THR A 33 -6.38 12.55 -3.32
C THR A 33 -6.90 11.45 -4.25
N ILE A 34 -6.01 10.53 -4.59
CA ILE A 34 -6.27 9.45 -5.54
C ILE A 34 -6.31 8.13 -4.78
N SER A 35 -7.45 7.44 -4.83
CA SER A 35 -7.60 6.11 -4.26
C SER A 35 -6.80 5.07 -5.02
N CYS A 36 -6.27 4.06 -4.33
CA CYS A 36 -5.63 2.93 -4.97
C CYS A 36 -6.65 2.15 -5.82
N ALA A 37 -6.32 1.92 -7.08
CA ALA A 37 -7.15 1.21 -8.04
C ALA A 37 -7.05 -0.31 -7.88
N GLY A 38 -5.94 -0.80 -7.33
CA GLY A 38 -5.74 -2.23 -7.11
C GLY A 38 -4.43 -2.53 -6.38
N VAL A 39 -4.36 -3.72 -5.80
CA VAL A 39 -3.14 -4.25 -5.18
C VAL A 39 -2.92 -5.67 -5.65
N GLN A 40 -1.72 -5.96 -6.15
CA GLN A 40 -1.25 -7.32 -6.34
C GLN A 40 -0.37 -7.71 -5.16
N PHE A 41 -0.92 -8.54 -4.27
CA PHE A 41 -0.17 -9.13 -3.17
C PHE A 41 0.49 -10.43 -3.59
N GLU A 42 1.82 -10.51 -3.46
CA GLU A 42 2.56 -11.69 -3.83
C GLU A 42 2.81 -12.64 -2.66
N ARG A 43 2.37 -13.88 -2.85
CA ARG A 43 2.63 -14.96 -1.89
C ARG A 43 3.99 -15.57 -2.13
N ASN A 44 4.83 -15.54 -1.09
CA ASN A 44 6.15 -16.17 -1.11
C ASN A 44 6.29 -17.38 -0.19
N PHE A 45 5.19 -17.88 0.41
CA PHE A 45 5.17 -19.11 1.22
C PHE A 45 6.30 -19.24 2.26
N LYS A 46 6.74 -18.12 2.85
CA LYS A 46 7.85 -18.02 3.83
C LYS A 46 9.25 -18.28 3.26
N VAL A 47 9.42 -18.26 1.94
CA VAL A 47 10.74 -18.36 1.28
C VAL A 47 11.55 -17.06 1.44
N ALA A 48 10.90 -15.90 1.38
CA ALA A 48 11.56 -14.61 1.53
C ALA A 48 11.18 -13.91 2.85
N PRO A 49 12.11 -13.15 3.47
CA PRO A 49 11.90 -12.48 4.76
C PRO A 49 11.06 -11.18 4.66
N PHE A 50 10.42 -10.92 3.52
CA PHE A 50 9.59 -9.73 3.30
C PHE A 50 8.24 -10.13 2.70
N LYS A 51 7.33 -9.16 2.59
CA LYS A 51 6.09 -9.27 1.82
C LYS A 51 6.09 -8.22 0.73
N ARG A 52 5.54 -8.56 -0.46
CA ARG A 52 5.50 -7.64 -1.60
C ARG A 52 4.05 -7.38 -1.99
N ALA A 53 3.71 -6.10 -2.06
CA ALA A 53 2.45 -5.61 -2.60
C ALA A 53 2.79 -4.60 -3.70
N LEU A 54 2.24 -4.80 -4.89
CA LEU A 54 2.34 -3.86 -6.00
C LEU A 54 1.04 -3.07 -6.05
N LEU A 55 1.15 -1.75 -5.94
CA LEU A 55 0.01 -0.83 -5.88
C LEU A 55 -0.22 -0.21 -7.25
N TYR A 56 -1.48 -0.14 -7.67
CA TYR A 56 -1.88 0.46 -8.93
C TYR A 56 -2.68 1.73 -8.68
N PHE A 57 -2.32 2.80 -9.37
CA PHE A 57 -3.02 4.07 -9.34
C PHE A 57 -3.17 4.58 -10.78
N GLY A 58 -4.25 5.29 -11.04
CA GLY A 58 -4.54 5.87 -12.35
C GLY A 58 -4.74 7.38 -12.27
N ASN A 59 -4.80 8.04 -13.42
CA ASN A 59 -5.09 9.47 -13.56
C ASN A 59 -4.11 10.38 -12.80
N ILE A 60 -2.84 9.97 -12.69
CA ILE A 60 -1.77 10.79 -12.11
C ILE A 60 -1.07 11.52 -13.25
N ASN A 61 -0.89 12.83 -13.12
CA ASN A 61 -0.04 13.57 -14.04
C ASN A 61 1.41 13.08 -13.89
N PRO A 62 2.10 12.64 -14.96
CA PRO A 62 3.47 12.14 -14.86
C PRO A 62 4.47 13.10 -14.22
N GLU A 63 4.20 14.41 -14.29
CA GLU A 63 5.05 15.46 -13.73
C GLU A 63 4.71 15.81 -12.27
N ASP A 64 3.63 15.25 -11.71
CA ASP A 64 3.25 15.52 -10.33
C ASP A 64 4.17 14.82 -9.34
N GLN A 65 4.51 15.54 -8.27
CA GLN A 65 5.09 14.92 -7.10
C GLN A 65 3.98 14.25 -6.30
N ILE A 66 4.22 13.00 -5.91
CA ILE A 66 3.26 12.20 -5.16
C ILE A 66 3.76 11.87 -3.76
N GLN A 67 2.83 11.81 -2.81
CA GLN A 67 3.03 11.25 -1.49
C GLN A 67 2.10 10.07 -1.31
N LEU A 68 2.66 8.89 -1.04
CA LEU A 68 1.86 7.71 -0.70
C LEU A 68 1.47 7.77 0.78
N ILE A 69 0.19 7.58 1.05
CA ILE A 69 -0.38 7.43 2.38
C ILE A 69 -0.80 5.98 2.54
N TYR A 70 -0.40 5.36 3.64
CA TYR A 70 -0.85 4.05 4.07
C TYR A 70 -1.51 4.16 5.44
N THR A 71 -2.78 3.78 5.56
CA THR A 71 -3.48 3.66 6.84
C THR A 71 -3.33 2.24 7.34
N ASP A 72 -2.43 2.03 8.29
CA ASP A 72 -2.02 0.68 8.69
C ASP A 72 -3.05 -0.02 9.57
N GLU A 73 -4.02 -0.66 8.94
CA GLU A 73 -5.03 -1.51 9.56
C GLU A 73 -4.55 -2.96 9.78
N LEU A 74 -3.40 -3.33 9.18
CA LEU A 74 -2.83 -4.66 9.34
C LEU A 74 -2.14 -4.80 10.69
N PHE A 75 -1.26 -3.85 11.04
CA PHE A 75 -0.53 -3.85 12.31
C PHE A 75 -1.02 -2.79 13.31
N GLY A 76 -1.86 -1.85 12.88
CA GLY A 76 -2.42 -0.83 13.77
C GLY A 76 -1.50 0.35 14.06
N ASN A 77 -0.49 0.62 13.21
CA ASN A 77 0.45 1.72 13.41
C ASN A 77 -0.12 3.11 13.03
N GLY A 78 -1.36 3.18 12.57
CA GLY A 78 -2.00 4.42 12.12
C GLY A 78 -1.49 4.88 10.74
N ILE A 79 -1.43 6.18 10.51
CA ILE A 79 -1.13 6.74 9.18
C ILE A 79 0.38 6.85 8.97
N ILE A 80 0.88 6.14 7.95
CA ILE A 80 2.27 6.20 7.48
C ILE A 80 2.32 7.00 6.17
N LYS A 81 3.23 7.96 6.08
CA LYS A 81 3.38 8.84 4.90
C LYS A 81 4.75 8.65 4.26
N PHE A 82 4.77 8.26 2.99
CA PHE A 82 5.98 8.08 2.20
C PHE A 82 6.16 9.25 1.25
N LYS A 83 7.26 9.99 1.42
CA LYS A 83 7.68 11.05 0.50
C LYS A 83 8.73 10.48 -0.43
N PHE A 84 8.40 10.34 -1.70
CA PHE A 84 9.36 9.92 -2.71
C PHE A 84 10.26 11.11 -3.06
N LYS A 85 11.58 10.92 -2.99
CA LYS A 85 12.56 11.96 -3.34
C LYS A 85 12.82 12.03 -4.84
N GLU A 86 12.46 10.98 -5.56
CA GLU A 86 12.58 10.83 -7.01
C GLU A 86 11.19 10.55 -7.57
N THR A 87 10.88 11.02 -8.78
CA THR A 87 9.61 10.73 -9.45
C THR A 87 9.50 9.22 -9.65
N PRO A 88 8.65 8.52 -8.88
CA PRO A 88 8.71 7.07 -8.76
C PRO A 88 7.89 6.39 -9.87
N ILE A 89 7.98 6.91 -11.10
CA ILE A 89 7.22 6.40 -12.24
C ILE A 89 8.19 5.61 -13.12
N LYS A 90 8.10 4.28 -13.03
CA LYS A 90 8.49 3.42 -14.16
C LYS A 90 7.21 3.16 -14.96
N LEU A 91 7.14 3.77 -16.14
CA LEU A 91 6.15 3.46 -17.18
C LEU A 91 6.36 2.03 -17.69
#